data_AF-A0A924IQV5-F1
#
_entry.id   AF-A0A924IQV5-F1
#
_cell.length_a   1.000
_cell.length_b   1.000
_cell.length_c   1.000
_cell.angle_alpha   90.00
_cell.angle_beta   90.00
_cell.angle_gamma   90.00
#
_symmetry.space_group_name_H-M   'P 1'
#
loop_
_entity.id
_entity.type
_entity.pdbx_description
1 polymer ?
#
loop_
_entity_poly.entity_id
_entity_poly.type
_entity_poly.pdbx_seq_one_letter_code
_entity_poly.pdbx_strand_id
1 'polypeptide(L)'
;MNINRFLLRLTCRQAASLLIAREDQVLKMSDRVALKLHLMACRACPQFENQVLTLRAAMGQWRHYTGEADDKAMSPNSTPRTPP
;
A
#
# COMPACT_ATOMS: atom_id res chain seq x y z
N MET A 1 15.40 -23.14 8.90
CA MET A 1 16.07 -22.00 8.23
C MET A 1 15.75 -20.73 9.01
N ASN A 2 16.52 -20.44 10.06
CA ASN A 2 16.38 -19.22 10.86
C ASN A 2 17.42 -18.21 10.37
N ILE A 3 17.00 -17.35 9.43
CA ILE A 3 17.88 -16.36 8.83
C ILE A 3 17.93 -15.14 9.76
N ASN A 4 19.12 -14.98 10.32
CA ASN A 4 19.62 -14.05 11.33
C ASN A 4 18.97 -12.66 11.45
N ARG A 5 18.61 -12.38 12.71
CA ARG A 5 18.08 -11.15 13.35
C ARG A 5 18.96 -9.88 13.22
N PHE A 6 20.07 -9.92 12.48
CA PHE A 6 21.15 -8.92 12.63
C PHE A 6 21.67 -8.25 11.35
N LEU A 7 21.43 -8.78 10.15
CA LEU A 7 21.95 -8.18 8.91
C LEU A 7 20.97 -7.22 8.20
N LEU A 8 19.70 -7.20 8.64
CA LEU A 8 18.62 -6.34 8.15
C LEU A 8 17.90 -5.77 9.39
N ARG A 9 18.25 -4.57 9.88
CA ARG A 9 17.64 -3.99 11.12
C ARG A 9 16.10 -3.85 11.10
N LEU A 10 15.45 -4.22 10.01
CA LEU A 10 14.01 -4.29 9.85
C LEU A 10 13.46 -5.65 10.29
N THR A 11 12.66 -5.65 11.35
CA THR A 11 11.90 -6.85 11.76
C THR A 11 10.67 -7.04 10.87
N CYS A 12 10.11 -8.26 10.80
CA CYS A 12 8.88 -8.50 10.04
C CYS A 12 7.72 -7.57 10.47
N ARG A 13 7.63 -7.23 11.77
CA ARG A 13 6.65 -6.26 12.29
C ARG A 13 6.90 -4.85 11.74
N GLN A 14 8.15 -4.40 11.72
CA GLN A 14 8.50 -3.09 11.16
C GLN A 14 8.29 -3.05 9.63
N ALA A 15 8.56 -4.16 8.94
CA ALA A 15 8.27 -4.29 7.51
C ALA A 15 6.76 -4.16 7.24
N ALA A 16 5.92 -4.80 8.05
CA ALA A 16 4.47 -4.67 7.96
C ALA A 16 4.00 -3.23 8.25
N SER A 17 4.55 -2.56 9.26
CA SER A 17 4.20 -1.16 9.53
C SER A 17 4.63 -0.21 8.40
N LEU A 18 5.81 -0.44 7.80
CA LEU A 18 6.26 0.35 6.65
C LEU A 18 5.40 0.08 5.40
N LEU A 19 4.95 -1.16 5.18
CA LEU A 19 4.05 -1.51 4.09
C LEU A 19 2.72 -0.76 4.19
N ILE A 20 2.12 -0.75 5.38
CA ILE A 20 0.86 -0.01 5.62
C ILE A 20 1.11 1.50 5.48
N ALA A 21 2.18 2.02 6.10
CA ALA A 21 2.53 3.44 6.01
C ALA A 21 2.76 3.89 4.55
N ARG A 22 3.21 3.00 3.66
CA ARG A 22 3.42 3.29 2.24
C ARG A 22 2.14 3.49 1.45
N GLU A 23 1.06 2.86 1.90
CA GLU A 23 -0.24 3.02 1.26
C GLU A 23 -0.96 4.29 1.67
N ASP A 24 -0.62 4.83 2.84
CA ASP A 24 -1.19 6.06 3.37
C ASP A 24 -0.32 7.30 3.09
N GLN A 25 1.02 7.16 3.14
CA GLN A 25 1.96 8.29 3.11
C GLN A 25 3.24 7.99 2.30
N VAL A 26 3.93 9.04 1.88
CA VAL A 26 5.19 8.92 1.13
C VAL A 26 6.33 8.50 2.06
N LEU A 27 6.87 7.29 1.88
CA LEU A 27 8.05 6.81 2.64
C LEU A 27 9.33 7.52 2.23
N LYS A 28 10.24 7.67 3.19
CA LYS A 28 11.65 8.02 2.94
C LYS A 28 12.30 6.94 2.07
N MET A 29 13.14 7.37 1.14
CA MET A 29 13.80 6.46 0.17
C MET A 29 14.66 5.38 0.85
N SER A 30 15.27 5.70 2.01
CA SER A 30 16.01 4.74 2.84
C SER A 30 15.16 3.57 3.30
N ASP A 31 13.94 3.86 3.76
CA ASP A 31 13.03 2.87 4.33
C ASP A 31 12.48 1.95 3.24
N ARG A 32 12.33 2.49 2.03
CA ARG A 32 11.93 1.74 0.83
C ARG A 32 12.96 0.69 0.42
N VAL A 33 14.25 1.05 0.48
CA VAL A 33 15.35 0.12 0.17
C VAL A 33 15.47 -0.95 1.26
N ALA A 34 15.38 -0.56 2.53
CA ALA A 34 15.40 -1.50 3.66
C ALA A 34 14.25 -2.52 3.58
N LEU A 35 13.03 -2.06 3.26
CA LEU A 35 11.87 -2.91 3.07
C LEU A 35 12.06 -3.90 1.89
N LYS A 36 12.57 -3.41 0.75
CA LYS A 36 12.80 -4.27 -0.43
C LYS A 36 13.83 -5.37 -0.17
N LEU A 37 14.92 -5.04 0.54
CA LEU A 37 15.90 -6.03 0.97
C LEU A 37 15.28 -7.07 1.93
N HIS A 38 14.44 -6.64 2.86
CA HIS A 38 13.76 -7.56 3.78
C HIS A 38 12.78 -8.49 3.07
N LEU A 39 12.03 -8.00 2.09
CA LEU A 39 11.10 -8.81 1.28
C LEU A 39 11.82 -9.89 0.45
N MET A 40 13.05 -9.62 0.01
CA MET A 40 13.87 -10.62 -0.69
C MET A 40 14.44 -11.68 0.27
N ALA A 41 14.71 -11.30 1.52
CA ALA A 41 15.29 -12.19 2.53
C ALA A 41 14.24 -13.01 3.32
N CYS A 42 13.01 -12.52 3.43
CA CYS A 42 11.93 -13.13 4.20
C CYS A 42 10.83 -13.68 3.28
N ARG A 43 10.41 -14.94 3.48
CA ARG A 43 9.33 -15.55 2.68
C ARG A 43 7.91 -15.14 3.12
N ALA A 44 7.73 -14.77 4.38
CA ALA A 44 6.40 -14.43 4.90
C ALA A 44 5.95 -13.00 4.54
N CYS A 45 6.88 -12.04 4.54
CA CYS A 45 6.56 -10.64 4.29
C CYS A 45 5.99 -10.36 2.89
N PRO A 46 6.46 -11.00 1.80
CA PRO A 46 5.83 -10.87 0.47
C PRO A 46 4.36 -11.33 0.45
N GLN A 47 3.99 -12.33 1.25
CA GLN A 47 2.59 -12.78 1.33
C GLN A 47 1.70 -11.72 1.97
N PHE A 48 2.19 -11.04 3.00
CA PHE A 48 1.48 -9.92 3.62
C PHE A 48 1.34 -8.72 2.66
N GLU A 49 2.37 -8.38 1.88
CA GLU A 49 2.28 -7.32 0.86
C GLU A 49 1.14 -7.58 -0.14
N ASN A 50 1.02 -8.82 -0.63
CA ASN A 50 -0.08 -9.20 -1.53
C ASN A 50 -1.48 -9.05 -0.88
N GLN A 51 -1.60 -9.35 0.42
CA GLN A 51 -2.86 -9.14 1.14
C GLN A 51 -3.22 -7.65 1.21
N VAL A 52 -2.25 -6.79 1.50
CA VAL A 52 -2.45 -5.34 1.55
C VAL A 52 -2.81 -4.78 0.17
N LEU A 53 -2.14 -5.24 -0.90
CA LEU A 53 -2.46 -4.84 -2.28
C LEU A 53 -3.89 -5.24 -2.67
N THR A 54 -4.32 -6.45 -2.29
CA THR A 54 -5.69 -6.91 -2.54
C THR A 54 -6.71 -6.03 -1.83
N LEU A 55 -6.47 -5.69 -0.56
CA LEU A 55 -7.32 -4.77 0.21
C LEU A 55 -7.40 -3.39 -0.47
N ARG A 56 -6.26 -2.86 -0.92
CA ARG A 56 -6.22 -1.58 -1.65
C ARG A 56 -6.98 -1.62 -2.96
N ALA A 57 -6.84 -2.69 -3.73
CA ALA A 57 -7.55 -2.84 -5.01
C ALA A 57 -9.07 -2.85 -4.80
N ALA A 58 -9.56 -3.55 -3.78
CA ALA A 58 -10.99 -3.56 -3.43
C ALA A 58 -11.49 -2.16 -3.00
N MET A 59 -10.74 -1.45 -2.16
CA MET A 59 -11.08 -0.07 -1.76
C MET A 59 -11.00 0.94 -2.92
N GLY A 60 -10.11 0.70 -3.88
CA GLY A 60 -10.01 1.48 -5.11
C GLY A 60 -11.27 1.33 -5.98
N GLN A 61 -11.74 0.10 -6.17
CA GLN A 61 -12.97 -0.18 -6.92
C GLN A 61 -14.19 0.48 -6.29
N TRP A 62 -14.33 0.45 -4.96
CA TRP A 62 -15.44 1.11 -4.26
C TRP A 62 -15.53 2.61 -4.58
N ARG A 63 -14.39 3.30 -4.65
CA ARG A 63 -14.35 4.73 -5.01
C ARG A 63 -14.84 5.00 -6.44
N HIS A 64 -14.64 4.07 -7.36
CA HIS A 64 -15.14 4.19 -8.73
C HIS A 64 -16.67 3.98 -8.79
N TYR A 65 -17.21 3.00 -8.05
CA TYR A 65 -18.67 2.76 -8.02
C TYR A 65 -19.48 3.92 -7.44
N THR A 66 -18.93 4.69 -6.49
CA THR A 66 -19.58 5.90 -5.96
C THR A 66 -19.57 7.08 -6.94
N GLY A 67 -18.82 7.01 -8.05
CA GLY A 67 -18.86 8.02 -9.13
C GLY A 67 -19.89 7.70 -10.21
N GLU A 68 -20.10 6.43 -10.54
CA GLU A 68 -21.01 6.01 -11.62
C GLU A 68 -22.49 5.95 -11.19
N ALA A 69 -22.79 5.97 -9.89
CA ALA A 69 -24.18 6.00 -9.39
C ALA A 69 -24.84 7.38 -9.48
N ASP A 70 -24.08 8.46 -9.74
CA ASP A 70 -24.58 9.84 -9.82
C ASP A 70 -24.51 10.46 -11.24
N ASP A 71 -24.01 9.75 -12.25
CA ASP A 71 -23.84 10.30 -13.61
C ASP A 71 -25.10 10.29 -14.51
N LYS A 72 -26.26 9.84 -14.01
CA LYS A 72 -27.53 9.92 -14.76
C LYS A 72 -28.47 11.05 -14.34
N ALA A 73 -28.07 11.90 -13.39
CA ALA A 73 -28.86 13.06 -12.98
C ALA A 73 -28.01 14.34 -12.91
N MET A 74 -27.86 14.98 -14.07
CA MET A 74 -27.79 16.44 -14.24
C MET A 74 -26.50 17.17 -13.81
N SER A 75 -25.64 17.55 -14.78
CA SER A 75 -25.27 18.96 -15.09
C SER A 75 -23.87 19.08 -15.75
N PRO A 76 -23.70 19.86 -16.85
CA PRO A 76 -22.48 19.87 -17.67
C PRO A 76 -21.40 20.87 -17.23
N ASN A 77 -21.25 21.17 -15.93
CA ASN A 77 -20.16 22.05 -15.47
C ASN A 77 -19.87 21.95 -13.96
N SER A 78 -18.81 21.22 -13.55
CA SER A 78 -17.82 21.68 -12.55
C SER A 78 -16.80 20.60 -12.14
N THR A 79 -15.57 20.82 -12.60
CA THR A 79 -14.21 20.50 -12.10
C THR A 79 -13.94 19.25 -11.23
N PRO A 80 -12.99 18.37 -11.62
CA PRO A 80 -12.49 17.28 -10.77
C PRO A 80 -11.80 17.84 -9.51
N ARG A 81 -12.25 17.41 -8.32
CA ARG A 81 -11.50 17.63 -7.08
C ARG A 81 -10.39 16.58 -7.00
N THR A 82 -9.15 17.03 -7.11
CA THR A 82 -7.96 16.25 -6.86
C THR A 82 -7.90 15.88 -5.36
N PRO A 83 -7.73 14.59 -5.00
CA PRO A 83 -7.44 14.20 -3.61
C PRO A 83 -5.99 14.61 -3.23
N PRO A 84 -5.68 14.76 -1.92
CA PRO A 84 -4.52 15.51 -1.39
C PRO A 84 -3.15 14.94 -1.79
#